data_AF-A0A497BV66-F1
#
_entry.id   AF-A0A497BV66-F1
#
_cell.length_a   1.000
_cell.length_b   1.000
_cell.length_c   1.000
_cell.angle_alpha   90.00
_cell.angle_beta   90.00
_cell.angle_gamma   90.00
#
_symmetry.space_group_name_H-M   'P 1'
#
loop_
_entity.id
_entity.type
_entity.pdbx_description
1 polymer ?
#
loop_
_entity_poly.entity_id
_entity_poly.type
_entity_poly.pdbx_seq_one_letter_code
_entity_poly.pdbx_strand_id
1 'polypeptide(L)'
;MFVNEYRMGIYERLKWDAGPIVIEGYSYETWRGGEKLYWYDSQPHPRDPALASSHPHHKHITPDIKHHRIPAPDLSFVAPNLPFLIHEIESLISR
;
A
#
# COMPACT_ATOMS: atom_id res chain seq x y z
N MET A 1 1.85 5.05 14.57
CA MET A 1 1.80 3.92 15.52
C MET A 1 0.35 3.71 15.90
N PHE A 2 -0.09 2.47 16.02
CA PHE A 2 -1.43 2.06 16.44
C PHE A 2 -1.31 1.22 17.72
N VAL A 3 -2.44 0.84 18.31
CA VAL A 3 -2.47 -0.10 19.45
C VAL A 3 -1.98 -1.50 19.04
N ASN A 4 -1.75 -2.39 20.00
CA ASN A 4 -1.33 -3.78 19.77
C ASN A 4 -0.06 -3.93 18.92
N GLU A 5 0.86 -2.97 19.05
CA GLU A 5 2.14 -2.91 18.32
C GLU A 5 2.03 -2.80 16.80
N TYR A 6 0.85 -2.46 16.28
CA TYR A 6 0.68 -2.20 14.86
C TYR A 6 1.37 -0.87 14.50
N ARG A 7 2.11 -0.86 13.40
CA ARG A 7 2.69 0.37 12.83
C ARG A 7 2.55 0.37 11.31
N MET A 8 2.41 1.58 10.77
CA MET A 8 2.48 1.84 9.34
C MET A 8 3.78 2.59 9.05
N GLY A 9 4.59 2.06 8.14
CA GLY A 9 5.66 2.79 7.47
C GLY A 9 5.08 3.46 6.22
N ILE A 10 5.36 4.75 6.03
CA ILE A 10 4.83 5.52 4.90
C ILE A 10 6.01 6.11 4.14
N TYR A 11 6.01 5.89 2.82
CA TYR A 11 6.84 6.62 1.87
C TYR A 11 5.95 7.05 0.71
N GLU A 12 5.93 8.35 0.42
CA GLU A 12 5.27 8.92 -0.75
C GLU A 12 6.24 9.89 -1.43
N ARG A 13 6.42 9.73 -2.74
CA ARG A 13 7.00 10.78 -3.58
C ARG A 13 5.85 11.61 -4.11
N LEU A 14 5.77 12.86 -3.66
CA LEU A 14 4.72 13.79 -4.03
C LEU A 14 5.24 14.79 -5.05
N LYS A 15 4.39 15.16 -5.99
CA LYS A 15 4.61 16.27 -6.89
C LYS A 15 3.50 17.30 -6.72
N TRP A 16 3.89 18.56 -6.63
CA TRP A 16 2.98 19.68 -6.54
C TRP A 16 3.55 20.86 -7.34
N ASP A 17 2.96 21.10 -8.51
CA ASP A 17 3.26 22.28 -9.33
C ASP A 17 2.14 23.31 -9.09
N ALA A 18 1.66 24.02 -10.12
CA ALA A 18 0.52 24.94 -10.03
C ALA A 18 -0.85 24.25 -9.90
N GLY A 19 -0.90 22.97 -9.54
CA GLY A 19 -2.12 22.13 -9.51
C GLY A 19 -2.21 21.25 -8.26
N PRO A 20 -3.18 20.31 -8.22
CA PRO A 20 -3.34 19.38 -7.10
C PRO A 20 -2.06 18.57 -6.83
N ILE A 21 -1.84 18.24 -5.55
CA ILE A 21 -0.79 17.29 -5.16
C ILE A 21 -1.11 15.93 -5.78
N VAL A 22 -0.13 15.31 -6.43
CA VAL A 22 -0.22 13.95 -6.94
C VAL A 22 0.87 13.08 -6.32
N ILE A 23 0.58 11.79 -6.19
CA ILE A 23 1.55 10.78 -5.78
C ILE A 23 2.22 10.25 -7.05
N GLU A 24 3.55 10.35 -7.13
CA GLU A 24 4.33 9.81 -8.26
C GLU A 24 4.86 8.40 -7.98
N GLY A 25 4.80 7.97 -6.73
CA GLY A 25 5.21 6.65 -6.28
C GLY A 25 5.11 6.56 -4.78
N TYR A 26 4.89 5.36 -4.26
CA TYR A 26 4.71 5.14 -2.84
C TYR A 26 5.20 3.77 -2.40
N SER A 27 5.39 3.64 -1.09
CA SER A 27 5.46 2.36 -0.40
C SER A 27 4.78 2.50 0.97
N TYR A 28 3.80 1.65 1.25
CA TYR A 28 3.06 1.64 2.51
C TYR A 28 3.24 0.29 3.17
N GLU A 29 3.91 0.23 4.30
CA GLU A 29 4.21 -1.03 4.99
C GLU A 29 3.39 -1.15 6.26
N THR A 30 2.74 -2.30 6.46
CA THR A 30 2.06 -2.61 7.73
C THR A 30 2.85 -3.64 8.50
N TRP A 31 3.10 -3.35 9.76
CA TRP A 31 3.85 -4.21 10.67
C TRP A 31 3.09 -4.42 11.97
N ARG A 32 3.37 -5.53 12.65
CA ARG A 32 3.01 -5.78 14.06
C ARG A 32 4.25 -6.24 14.81
N GLY A 33 4.67 -5.49 15.83
CA GLY A 33 5.92 -5.77 16.53
C GLY A 33 7.11 -5.78 15.56
N GLY A 34 7.87 -6.88 15.47
CA GLY A 34 8.99 -7.02 14.52
C GLY A 34 8.59 -7.50 13.12
N GLU A 35 7.34 -7.90 12.89
CA GLU A 35 6.90 -8.61 11.69
C GLU A 35 6.23 -7.69 10.68
N LYS A 36 6.64 -7.77 9.41
CA LYS A 36 5.95 -7.08 8.30
C LYS A 36 4.81 -7.97 7.82
N LEU A 37 3.58 -7.52 7.99
CA LEU A 37 2.37 -8.29 7.64
C LEU A 37 2.10 -8.21 6.13
N TYR A 38 2.21 -7.01 5.56
CA TYR A 38 2.02 -6.73 4.14
C TYR A 38 2.60 -5.37 3.79
N TRP A 39 2.75 -5.09 2.49
CA TRP A 39 2.95 -3.73 2.02
C TRP A 39 2.25 -3.48 0.69
N TYR A 40 2.10 -2.21 0.34
CA TYR A 40 1.66 -1.78 -0.97
C TYR A 40 2.79 -0.98 -1.62
N ASP A 41 2.97 -1.13 -2.92
CA ASP A 41 3.80 -0.23 -3.71
C ASP A 41 3.24 -0.07 -5.13
N SER A 42 3.89 0.80 -5.90
CA SER A 42 3.51 1.14 -7.26
C SER A 42 4.55 0.70 -8.29
N GLN A 43 5.37 -0.32 -7.99
CA GLN A 43 6.33 -0.86 -8.95
C GLN A 43 5.59 -1.56 -10.10
N PRO A 44 5.76 -1.15 -11.37
CA PRO A 44 5.06 -1.78 -12.47
C PRO A 44 5.48 -3.24 -12.69
N HIS A 45 4.49 -4.12 -12.84
CA HIS A 45 4.67 -5.54 -13.23
C HIS A 45 3.93 -5.85 -14.54
N PRO A 46 4.33 -5.28 -15.69
CA PRO A 46 3.56 -5.37 -16.95
C PRO A 46 3.47 -6.78 -17.53
N ARG A 47 4.27 -7.73 -17.05
CA ARG A 47 4.25 -9.14 -17.48
C ARG A 47 3.41 -10.04 -16.58
N ASP A 48 2.82 -9.50 -15.52
CA ASP A 48 1.95 -10.24 -14.61
C ASP A 48 0.48 -9.88 -14.91
N PRO A 49 -0.26 -10.73 -15.65
CA PRO A 49 -1.65 -10.45 -15.98
C PRO A 49 -2.57 -10.44 -14.76
N ALA A 50 -2.17 -11.07 -13.65
CA ALA A 50 -2.97 -11.09 -12.43
C ALA A 50 -3.07 -9.70 -11.76
N LEU A 51 -2.12 -8.80 -12.06
CA LEU A 51 -2.05 -7.45 -11.51
C LEU A 51 -2.60 -6.37 -12.45
N ALA A 52 -3.08 -6.76 -13.64
CA ALA A 52 -3.49 -5.81 -14.68
C ALA A 52 -4.68 -4.93 -14.25
N SER A 53 -5.58 -5.44 -13.41
CA SER A 53 -6.81 -4.75 -12.99
C SER A 53 -6.57 -3.50 -12.14
N SER A 54 -5.39 -3.36 -11.54
CA SER A 54 -5.03 -2.21 -10.70
C SER A 54 -3.66 -1.63 -11.07
N HIS A 55 -3.15 -1.89 -12.28
CA HIS A 55 -1.82 -1.45 -12.67
C HIS A 55 -1.57 0.05 -12.39
N PRO A 56 -0.45 0.44 -11.74
CA PRO A 56 0.65 -0.38 -11.23
C PRO A 56 0.49 -0.81 -9.75
N HIS A 57 -0.63 -0.45 -9.13
CA HIS A 57 -0.92 -0.64 -7.71
C HIS A 57 -1.10 -2.11 -7.36
N HIS A 58 -0.36 -2.57 -6.35
CA HIS A 58 -0.53 -3.93 -5.84
C HIS A 58 -0.16 -4.02 -4.37
N LYS A 59 -0.58 -5.11 -3.74
CA LYS A 59 -0.30 -5.47 -2.35
C LYS A 59 0.55 -6.73 -2.30
N HIS A 60 1.57 -6.72 -1.48
CA HIS A 60 2.40 -7.86 -1.12
C HIS A 60 1.90 -8.50 0.16
N ILE A 61 1.63 -9.81 0.15
CA ILE A 61 1.04 -10.56 1.27
C ILE A 61 1.73 -11.89 1.51
N THR A 62 1.66 -12.45 2.73
CA THR A 62 2.16 -13.80 3.02
C THR A 62 1.27 -14.91 2.44
N PRO A 63 1.79 -16.13 2.20
CA PRO A 63 3.19 -16.55 2.28
C PRO A 63 4.03 -16.02 1.12
N ASP A 64 5.36 -16.06 1.26
CA ASP A 64 6.33 -15.56 0.28
C ASP A 64 6.05 -14.11 -0.17
N ILE A 65 6.00 -13.21 0.82
CA ILE A 65 5.60 -11.82 0.67
C ILE A 65 6.35 -11.04 -0.42
N LYS A 66 7.55 -11.48 -0.82
CA LYS A 66 8.31 -10.85 -1.92
C LYS A 66 7.80 -11.22 -3.31
N HIS A 67 7.07 -12.33 -3.45
CA HIS A 67 6.57 -12.82 -4.73
C HIS A 67 5.04 -12.93 -4.79
N HIS A 68 4.37 -12.97 -3.65
CA HIS A 68 2.91 -13.06 -3.58
C HIS A 68 2.28 -11.67 -3.58
N ARG A 69 1.74 -11.30 -4.74
CA ARG A 69 1.11 -10.01 -5.02
C ARG A 69 -0.35 -10.18 -5.35
N ILE A 70 -1.17 -9.23 -4.94
CA ILE A 70 -2.58 -9.12 -5.35
C ILE A 70 -2.89 -7.70 -5.84
N PRO A 71 -3.88 -7.52 -6.71
CA PRO A 71 -4.36 -6.20 -7.10
C PRO A 71 -4.74 -5.32 -5.91
N ALA A 72 -4.54 -4.01 -6.05
CA ALA A 72 -4.91 -2.99 -5.07
C ALA A 72 -5.72 -1.87 -5.75
N PRO A 73 -6.99 -2.14 -6.13
CA PRO A 73 -7.82 -1.20 -6.90
C PRO A 73 -8.18 0.08 -6.14
N ASP A 74 -8.09 0.06 -4.81
CA ASP A 74 -8.42 1.20 -3.95
C ASP A 74 -7.28 2.22 -3.81
N LEU A 75 -6.08 1.92 -4.34
CA LEU A 75 -4.96 2.86 -4.34
C LEU A 75 -4.96 3.72 -5.59
N SER A 76 -4.48 4.96 -5.44
CA SER A 76 -4.52 5.98 -6.46
C SER A 76 -3.25 6.82 -6.45
N PHE A 77 -2.96 7.45 -7.59
CA PHE A 77 -1.99 8.53 -7.70
C PHE A 77 -2.60 9.93 -7.55
N VAL A 78 -3.93 10.03 -7.67
CA VAL A 78 -4.65 11.33 -7.71
C VAL A 78 -5.63 11.50 -6.55
N ALA A 79 -5.69 10.52 -5.64
CA ALA A 79 -6.47 10.57 -4.42
C ALA A 79 -5.63 10.14 -3.21
N PRO A 80 -5.93 10.62 -1.99
CA PRO A 80 -5.20 10.20 -0.79
C PRO A 80 -5.39 8.70 -0.51
N ASN A 81 -4.30 7.96 -0.35
CA ASN A 81 -4.32 6.54 -0.01
C ASN A 81 -4.43 6.27 1.50
N LEU A 82 -3.97 7.21 2.34
CA LEU A 82 -3.89 7.01 3.78
C LEU A 82 -5.22 6.66 4.46
N PRO A 83 -6.38 7.26 4.11
CA PRO A 83 -7.66 6.89 4.74
C PRO A 83 -8.01 5.41 4.57
N PHE A 84 -7.82 4.86 3.37
CA PHE A 84 -8.03 3.43 3.09
C PHE A 84 -7.09 2.57 3.94
N LEU A 85 -5.80 2.92 3.95
CA LEU A 85 -4.78 2.14 4.67
C LEU A 85 -4.98 2.17 6.19
N ILE A 86 -5.39 3.31 6.74
CA ILE A 86 -5.71 3.46 8.17
C ILE A 86 -6.89 2.56 8.52
N HIS A 87 -7.96 2.62 7.73
CA HIS A 87 -9.16 1.80 7.95
C HIS A 87 -8.87 0.29 7.88
N GLU A 88 -7.99 -0.11 6.97
CA GLU A 88 -7.56 -1.51 6.87
C GLU A 88 -6.85 -1.98 8.15
N ILE A 89 -5.93 -1.17 8.71
CA ILE A 89 -5.25 -1.51 9.97
C ILE A 89 -6.23 -1.54 11.15
N GLU A 90 -7.14 -0.57 11.24
CA GLU A 90 -8.19 -0.55 12.28
C GLU A 90 -9.07 -1.81 12.23
N SER A 91 -9.36 -2.30 11.02
CA SER A 91 -10.09 -3.54 10.81
C SER A 91 -9.32 -4.78 11.26
N LEU A 92 -7.99 -4.75 11.26
CA LEU A 92 -7.15 -5.83 11.80
C LEU A 92 -7.04 -5.79 13.32
N ILE A 93 -7.05 -4.60 13.90
CA ILE A 93 -7.01 -4.41 15.36
C ILE A 93 -8.33 -4.86 16.01
N SER A 94 -9.44 -4.70 15.29
CA SER A 94 -10.78 -5.04 15.76
C SER A 94 -11.15 -6.53 15.62
N ARG A 95 -10.24 -7.35 15.09
CA ARG A 95 -10.37 -8.81 14.98
C ARG A 95 -9.74 -9.49 16.19
#